data_AF-A0A843EN26-F1
#
_entry.id   AF-A0A843EN26-F1
#
_cell.length_a   1.000
_cell.length_b   1.000
_cell.length_c   1.000
_cell.angle_alpha   90.00
_cell.angle_beta   90.00
_cell.angle_gamma   90.00
#
_symmetry.space_group_name_H-M   'P 1'
#
loop_
_entity.id
_entity.type
_entity.pdbx_description
1 polymer ?
#
loop_
_entity_poly.entity_id
_entity_poly.type
_entity_poly.pdbx_seq_one_letter_code
_entity_poly.pdbx_strand_id
1 'polypeptide(L)' 'MEEEPIYEMKLTNGIGEQMLAHVIEQFDVELKQTDFGPKLQGTKEELERAQDYIVKVMKERLDELDKR' A
#
# COMPACT_ATOMS: atom_id res chain seq x y z
N MET A 1 25.43 4.41 12.74
CA MET A 1 23.97 4.41 12.65
C MET A 1 23.64 3.27 11.72
N GLU A 2 22.96 2.23 12.20
CA GLU A 2 22.45 1.19 11.31
C GLU A 2 21.26 1.80 10.56
N GLU A 3 21.34 1.87 9.24
CA GLU A 3 20.20 2.24 8.41
C GLU A 3 19.13 1.17 8.57
N GLU A 4 17.86 1.57 8.78
CA GLU A 4 16.79 0.59 8.89
C GLU A 4 16.67 -0.22 7.59
N PRO A 5 16.51 -1.55 7.69
CA PRO A 5 16.39 -2.38 6.51
C PRO A 5 15.14 -2.01 5.72
N ILE A 6 15.35 -1.76 4.43
CA ILE A 6 14.29 -1.47 3.48
C ILE A 6 13.78 -2.75 2.85
N TYR A 7 12.47 -2.91 2.84
CA TYR A 7 11.76 -4.07 2.30
C TYR A 7 10.91 -3.67 1.10
N GLU A 8 10.48 -4.67 0.33
CA GLU A 8 9.57 -4.50 -0.79
C GLU A 8 8.29 -5.29 -0.57
N MET A 9 7.15 -4.66 -0.86
CA MET A 9 5.84 -5.29 -0.89
C MET A 9 5.24 -5.20 -2.29
N LYS A 10 4.75 -6.33 -2.82
CA LYS A 10 4.01 -6.35 -4.08
C LYS A 10 2.64 -5.68 -3.88
N LEU A 11 2.27 -4.77 -4.78
CA LEU A 11 0.92 -4.20 -4.80
C LEU A 11 -0.08 -5.25 -5.33
N THR A 12 -1.18 -5.41 -4.62
CA THR A 12 -2.26 -6.33 -5.03
C THR A 12 -3.09 -5.71 -6.16
N ASN A 13 -3.65 -6.58 -7.00
CA ASN A 13 -4.55 -6.16 -8.07
C ASN A 13 -5.80 -5.49 -7.47
N GLY A 14 -6.30 -4.44 -8.13
CA GLY A 14 -7.47 -3.69 -7.66
C GLY A 14 -7.12 -2.44 -6.83
N ILE A 15 -5.84 -2.23 -6.48
CA ILE A 15 -5.37 -0.93 -5.97
C ILE A 15 -5.25 0.04 -7.16
N GLY A 16 -6.12 1.04 -7.19
CA GLY A 16 -6.08 2.12 -8.19
C GLY A 16 -5.15 3.27 -7.78
N GLU A 17 -4.84 4.15 -8.74
CA GLU A 17 -3.92 5.29 -8.57
C GLU A 17 -4.30 6.20 -7.40
N GLN A 18 -5.59 6.48 -7.22
CA GLN A 18 -6.06 7.34 -6.11
C GLN A 18 -5.78 6.74 -4.73
N MET A 19 -5.98 5.43 -4.58
CA MET A 19 -5.69 4.73 -3.33
C MET A 19 -4.18 4.68 -3.08
N LEU A 20 -3.40 4.47 -4.14
CA LEU A 20 -1.95 4.46 -4.06
C LEU A 20 -1.38 5.82 -3.65
N ALA A 21 -1.91 6.92 -4.20
CA ALA A 21 -1.54 8.28 -3.80
C ALA A 21 -1.78 8.52 -2.31
N HIS A 22 -2.94 8.11 -1.78
CA HIS A 22 -3.22 8.24 -0.34
C HIS A 22 -2.24 7.42 0.51
N VAL A 23 -1.89 6.22 0.08
CA VAL A 23 -0.91 5.38 0.80
C VAL A 23 0.46 6.06 0.85
N ILE A 24 0.94 6.60 -0.27
CA ILE A 24 2.23 7.30 -0.33
C ILE A 24 2.22 8.61 0.47
N GLU A 25 1.07 9.30 0.55
CA GLU A 25 0.95 10.53 1.35
C GLU A 25 0.85 10.27 2.86
N GLN A 26 0.32 9.12 3.26
CA GLN A 26 0.06 8.80 4.67
C GLN A 26 1.17 7.98 5.34
N PHE A 27 1.95 7.24 4.56
CA PHE A 27 2.99 6.33 5.04
C PHE A 27 4.32 6.65 4.37
N ASP A 28 5.42 6.45 5.09
CA ASP A 28 6.77 6.65 4.55
C ASP A 28 7.16 5.46 3.65
N VAL A 29 6.51 5.39 2.49
CA VAL A 29 6.67 4.35 1.47
C VAL A 29 6.79 4.96 0.08
N GLU A 30 7.61 4.33 -0.76
CA GLU A 30 7.85 4.76 -2.13
C GLU A 30 7.31 3.74 -3.15
N LEU A 31 6.85 4.25 -4.29
CA LEU A 31 6.43 3.41 -5.41
C LEU A 31 7.64 3.06 -6.29
N LYS A 32 7.91 1.77 -6.44
CA LYS A 32 8.92 1.23 -7.34
C LYS A 32 8.27 0.50 -8.50
N GLN A 33 8.50 1.01 -9.72
CA GLN A 33 8.11 0.32 -10.93
C GLN A 33 9.08 -0.85 -11.21
N THR A 34 8.56 -2.06 -11.41
CA THR A 34 9.36 -3.22 -11.83
C THR A 34 8.77 -3.87 -13.07
N ASP A 35 9.54 -4.73 -13.74
CA ASP A 35 9.08 -5.49 -14.91
C ASP A 35 7.89 -6.41 -14.60
N PHE A 36 7.71 -6.78 -13.32
CA PHE A 36 6.63 -7.63 -12.83
C PHE A 36 5.45 -6.85 -12.23
N GLY A 37 5.46 -5.52 -12.40
CA GLY A 37 4.46 -4.60 -11.87
C GLY A 37 4.98 -3.70 -10.75
N PRO A 38 4.14 -2.80 -10.24
CA PRO A 38 4.53 -1.86 -9.20
C PRO A 38 4.68 -2.55 -7.83
N LYS A 39 5.62 -2.03 -7.03
CA LYS A 39 5.87 -2.44 -5.65
C LYS A 39 5.94 -1.22 -4.74
N LEU A 40 5.60 -1.39 -3.47
CA LEU A 40 5.91 -0.42 -2.43
C LEU A 40 7.23 -0.78 -1.76
N GLN A 41 8.02 0.22 -1.43
CA GLN A 41 9.31 0.08 -0.75
C GLN A 41 9.32 0.98 0.50
N GLY A 42 9.81 0.47 1.62
CA GLY A 42 9.87 1.22 2.87
C GLY A 42 10.37 0.35 4.03
N THR A 43 10.27 0.88 5.25
CA THR A 43 10.56 0.08 6.45
C THR A 43 9.49 -0.99 6.62
N LYS A 44 9.81 -2.07 7.34
CA LYS A 44 8.83 -3.15 7.58
C LYS A 44 7.55 -2.61 8.25
N GLU A 45 7.71 -1.73 9.23
CA GLU A 45 6.61 -1.16 9.99
C GLU A 45 5.69 -0.30 9.11
N GLU A 46 6.26 0.51 8.22
CA GLU A 46 5.48 1.33 7.28
C GLU A 46 4.74 0.48 6.24
N LEU A 47 5.37 -0.58 5.74
CA LEU A 47 4.71 -1.50 4.81
C LEU A 47 3.55 -2.27 5.45
N GLU A 48 3.68 -2.68 6.73
CA GLU A 48 2.61 -3.31 7.49
C GLU A 48 1.45 -2.32 7.72
N ARG A 49 1.75 -1.08 8.13
CA ARG A 49 0.73 -0.02 8.26
C ARG A 49 0.00 0.27 6.94
N ALA A 50 0.75 0.40 5.85
CA ALA A 50 0.19 0.64 4.52
C ALA A 50 -0.72 -0.52 4.09
N GLN A 51 -0.32 -1.77 4.33
CA GLN A 51 -1.13 -2.95 4.04
C GLN A 51 -2.46 -2.94 4.82
N ASP A 52 -2.40 -2.70 6.13
CA ASP A 52 -3.59 -2.66 6.98
C ASP A 52 -4.57 -1.59 6.53
N TYR A 53 -4.07 -0.41 6.16
CA TYR A 53 -4.87 0.67 5.61
C TYR A 53 -5.54 0.29 4.28
N ILE A 54 -4.79 -0.30 3.34
CA ILE A 54 -5.34 -0.74 2.05
C ILE A 54 -6.47 -1.75 2.27
N VAL A 55 -6.25 -2.75 3.13
CA VAL A 55 -7.27 -3.76 3.46
C VAL A 55 -8.51 -3.12 4.07
N LYS A 56 -8.34 -2.17 4.99
CA LYS A 56 -9.44 -1.45 5.62
C LYS A 56 -10.28 -0.70 4.59
N VAL A 57 -9.67 0.11 3.73
CA VAL A 57 -10.38 0.90 2.71
C VAL A 57 -11.08 -0.01 1.71
N MET A 58 -10.46 -1.14 1.32
CA MET A 58 -11.12 -2.10 0.44
C MET A 58 -12.36 -2.73 1.08
N LYS A 59 -12.30 -3.09 2.37
CA LYS A 59 -13.46 -3.60 3.11
C LYS A 59 -14.58 -2.56 3.18
N GLU A 60 -14.26 -1.32 3.52
CA GLU A 60 -15.23 -0.23 3.57
C GLU A 60 -15.95 -0.05 2.22
N ARG A 61 -15.21 -0.11 1.11
CA ARG A 61 -15.79 -0.06 -0.24
C ARG A 61 -16.70 -1.25 -0.56
N LEU A 62 -16.33 -2.45 -0.13
CA LEU A 62 -17.17 -3.64 -0.30
C LEU A 62 -18.47 -3.50 0.51
N ASP A 63 -18.38 -3.07 1.77
CA ASP A 63 -19.54 -2.86 2.63
C ASP A 63 -20.49 -1.77 2.08
N GLU A 64 -19.97 -0.74 1.42
CA GLU A 64 -20.77 0.29 0.74
C GLU A 64 -21.52 -0.25 -0.47
N LEU A 65 -20.94 -1.21 -1.19
CA LEU A 65 -21.58 -1.86 -2.33
C LEU A 65 -22.68 -2.83 -1.88
N ASP A 66 -22.47 -3.58 -0.80
CA ASP A 66 -23.47 -4.51 -0.26
C ASP A 66 -24.71 -3.82 0.33
N LYS A 67 -24.58 -2.53 0.68
CA LYS A 67 -25.69 -1.70 1.17
C LYS A 67 -26.57 -1.11 0.06
N ARG A 68 -26.24 -1.34 -1.22
CA ARG A 68 -27.03 -0.90 -2.38
C ARG A 68 -27.99 -1.99 -2.85
#